data_AF-A0A8B9S2D7-F1
#
_entry.id   AF-A0A8B9S2D7-F1
#
_cell.length_a   1.000
_cell.length_b   1.000
_cell.length_c   1.000
_cell.angle_alpha   90.00
_cell.angle_beta   90.00
_cell.angle_gamma   90.00
#
_symmetry.space_group_name_H-M   'P 1'
#
loop_
_entity.id
_entity.type
_entity.pdbx_description
1 polymer ?
#
loop_
_entity_poly.entity_id
_entity_poly.type
_entity_poly.pdbx_seq_one_letter_code
_entity_poly.pdbx_strand_id
1 'polypeptide(L)'
;RIEFVGQIELFNDKSNTHEFVNLVKELALPGELTQSRSYDFEFMQVEKPYESYIGANVRLRYFLKVTIVRRLSDLVKEYDLIVHQLATYPDVNNSIKMEVGIEDCLHIEFEYNKSKYHLKDVIVGKIYFLLVRIKIQHMELQLIKKEITGIGPSTTTETETIAKYEIMDGAPVKGESIPIRLFLAGYDPTPTMRDVNKKFSVRYFLNLVLVDEEDRRYFKQQEIILWRKAPEKLRKQRTNFHQRFESPESQASAEQPEM
;
A
#
# COMPACT_ATOMS: atom_id res chain seq x y z
N ARG A 1 1.04 22.19 26.35
CA ARG A 1 0.04 21.45 25.54
C ARG A 1 0.60 20.16 24.97
N ILE A 2 -0.25 19.23 24.56
CA ILE A 2 0.08 18.07 23.73
C ILE A 2 -0.78 18.09 22.47
N GLU A 3 -0.18 17.66 21.36
CA GLU A 3 -0.80 17.64 20.04
C GLU A 3 -0.68 16.23 19.44
N PHE A 4 -1.75 15.72 18.84
CA PHE A 4 -1.71 14.56 17.94
C PHE A 4 -1.75 15.08 16.51
N VAL A 5 -0.70 14.82 15.75
CA VAL A 5 -0.53 15.36 14.40
C VAL A 5 -0.40 14.21 13.39
N GLY A 6 -1.12 14.31 12.28
CA GLY A 6 -0.93 13.52 11.07
C GLY A 6 -0.64 14.46 9.92
N GLN A 7 0.52 14.30 9.27
CA GLN A 7 0.96 15.20 8.21
C GLN A 7 1.65 14.49 7.05
N ILE A 8 1.63 15.16 5.89
CA ILE A 8 2.36 14.79 4.68
C ILE A 8 3.44 15.85 4.44
N GLU A 9 4.70 15.43 4.40
CA GLU A 9 5.86 16.26 4.06
C GLU A 9 6.28 15.94 2.63
N LEU A 10 6.33 16.95 1.75
CA LEU A 10 6.88 16.81 0.39
C LEU A 10 8.31 17.35 0.36
N PHE A 11 9.29 16.55 -0.03
CA PHE A 11 10.71 16.93 0.10
C PHE A 11 11.16 17.98 -0.92
N ASN A 12 10.50 18.03 -2.08
CA ASN A 12 10.78 19.03 -3.12
C ASN A 12 10.41 20.45 -2.68
N ASP A 13 9.64 20.61 -1.61
CA ASP A 13 9.27 21.89 -1.05
C ASP A 13 9.21 21.78 0.48
N LYS A 14 10.34 22.08 1.14
CA LYS A 14 10.48 21.98 2.60
C LYS A 14 9.48 22.87 3.38
N SER A 15 8.82 23.83 2.74
CA SER A 15 7.76 24.64 3.33
C SER A 15 6.37 23.98 3.26
N ASN A 16 6.26 22.83 2.59
CA ASN A 16 5.01 22.23 2.14
C ASN A 16 4.63 21.02 3.01
N THR A 17 4.55 21.25 4.33
CA THR A 17 3.97 20.29 5.27
C THR A 17 2.45 20.45 5.26
N HIS A 18 1.72 19.35 4.99
CA HIS A 18 0.26 19.32 4.97
C HIS A 18 -0.25 18.51 6.13
N GLU A 19 -0.66 19.19 7.20
CA GLU A 19 -1.40 18.57 8.28
C GLU A 19 -2.81 18.19 7.79
N PHE A 20 -3.19 16.93 7.95
CA PHE A 20 -4.54 16.44 7.66
C PHE A 20 -5.28 16.01 8.92
N VAL A 21 -4.57 15.87 10.06
CA VAL A 21 -5.13 15.74 11.40
C VAL A 21 -4.27 16.57 12.35
N ASN A 22 -4.88 17.43 13.16
CA ASN A 22 -4.22 18.12 14.25
C ASN A 22 -5.20 18.28 15.42
N LEU A 23 -4.96 17.54 16.50
CA LEU A 23 -5.76 17.60 17.73
C LEU A 23 -4.90 18.16 18.85
N VAL A 24 -5.39 19.16 19.56
CA VAL A 24 -4.65 19.83 20.64
C VAL A 24 -5.35 19.63 21.97
N LYS A 25 -4.59 19.32 23.02
CA LYS A 25 -5.07 19.29 24.41
C LYS A 25 -4.15 20.13 25.30
N GLU A 26 -4.74 21.10 25.98
CA GLU A 26 -4.02 21.85 27.00
C GLU A 26 -3.85 21.00 28.25
N LEU A 27 -2.62 20.98 28.79
CA LEU A 27 -2.24 20.14 29.94
C LEU A 27 -2.09 20.94 31.22
N ALA A 28 -1.76 22.23 31.10
CA ALA A 28 -1.56 23.14 32.22
C ALA A 28 -1.78 24.58 31.74
N LEU A 29 -2.22 25.44 32.66
CA LEU A 29 -2.25 26.90 32.45
C LEU A 29 -0.82 27.49 32.54
N PRO A 30 -0.60 28.72 32.04
CA PRO A 30 0.66 29.43 32.24
C PRO A 30 1.04 29.51 33.72
N GLY A 31 2.30 29.21 34.04
CA GLY A 31 2.78 29.20 35.42
C GLY A 31 4.21 28.69 35.53
N GLU A 32 4.59 28.31 36.75
CA GLU A 32 5.92 27.80 37.07
C GLU A 32 5.91 26.29 37.31
N LEU A 33 6.96 25.60 36.84
CA LEU A 33 7.18 24.18 37.05
C LEU A 33 8.43 23.99 37.91
N THR A 34 8.24 23.93 39.23
CA THR A 34 9.34 23.84 40.22
C THR A 34 9.75 22.40 40.54
N GLN A 35 8.94 21.42 40.17
CA GLN A 35 9.14 19.99 40.44
C GLN A 35 8.71 19.16 39.24
N SER A 36 9.22 17.94 39.14
CA SER A 36 8.76 16.95 38.15
C SER A 36 7.26 16.69 38.32
N ARG A 37 6.52 16.73 37.22
CA ARG A 37 5.07 16.46 37.18
C ARG A 37 4.72 15.63 35.95
N SER A 38 3.63 14.88 36.06
CA SER A 38 3.00 14.13 34.97
C SER A 38 1.62 14.70 34.70
N TYR A 39 1.21 14.70 33.44
CA TYR A 39 -0.09 15.18 33.00
C TYR A 39 -0.73 14.09 32.12
N ASP A 40 -1.90 13.62 32.54
CA ASP A 40 -2.65 12.64 31.75
C ASP A 40 -3.30 13.32 30.54
N PHE A 41 -3.34 12.58 29.43
CA PHE A 41 -4.01 13.03 28.22
C PHE A 41 -4.74 11.86 27.55
N GLU A 42 -5.76 12.22 26.79
CA GLU A 42 -6.55 11.27 26.01
C GLU A 42 -7.11 12.02 24.82
N PHE A 43 -6.98 11.40 23.65
CA PHE A 43 -7.64 11.82 22.42
C PHE A 43 -8.63 10.72 22.01
N MET A 44 -9.92 11.04 22.06
CA MET A 44 -10.99 10.10 21.71
C MET A 44 -11.20 10.07 20.20
N GLN A 45 -11.50 8.88 19.65
CA GLN A 45 -11.94 8.69 18.26
C GLN A 45 -11.02 9.32 17.20
N VAL A 46 -9.71 9.30 17.42
CA VAL A 46 -8.73 9.91 16.51
C VAL A 46 -8.75 9.25 15.14
N GLU A 47 -9.14 10.01 14.12
CA GLU A 47 -9.10 9.57 12.72
C GLU A 47 -7.66 9.38 12.25
N LYS A 48 -7.40 8.25 11.57
CA LYS A 48 -6.09 7.90 11.00
C LYS A 48 -6.33 7.31 9.60
N PRO A 49 -6.79 8.12 8.64
CA PRO A 49 -7.35 7.64 7.37
C PRO A 49 -6.30 6.98 6.46
N TYR A 50 -5.01 7.26 6.68
CA TYR A 50 -3.92 6.83 5.80
C TYR A 50 -2.87 6.01 6.54
N GLU A 51 -2.30 5.01 5.87
CA GLU A 51 -1.13 4.27 6.37
C GLU A 51 0.12 5.15 6.34
N SER A 52 0.96 5.02 7.39
CA SER A 52 2.26 5.69 7.46
C SER A 52 3.15 5.27 6.29
N TYR A 53 3.87 6.23 5.71
CA TYR A 53 4.72 6.00 4.54
C TYR A 53 5.99 6.85 4.61
N ILE A 54 7.12 6.26 4.24
CA ILE A 54 8.40 6.96 4.06
C ILE A 54 8.87 6.62 2.65
N GLY A 55 8.82 7.62 1.78
CA GLY A 55 9.13 7.52 0.37
C GLY A 55 10.41 8.23 -0.02
N ALA A 56 10.61 8.36 -1.33
CA ALA A 56 11.75 9.07 -1.90
C ALA A 56 11.56 10.59 -1.90
N ASN A 57 10.34 11.05 -2.18
CA ASN A 57 9.96 12.46 -2.32
C ASN A 57 8.85 12.88 -1.34
N VAL A 58 8.27 11.93 -0.59
CA VAL A 58 7.17 12.18 0.35
C VAL A 58 7.29 11.37 1.63
N ARG A 59 6.86 11.94 2.75
CA ARG A 59 6.69 11.25 4.03
C ARG A 59 5.29 11.51 4.59
N LEU A 60 4.56 10.46 4.92
CA LEU A 60 3.33 10.53 5.69
C LEU A 60 3.59 9.94 7.08
N ARG A 61 3.49 10.78 8.11
CA ARG A 61 3.76 10.39 9.49
C ARG A 61 2.67 10.85 10.45
N TYR A 62 2.55 10.13 11.56
CA TYR A 62 1.76 10.51 12.72
C TYR A 62 2.68 10.62 13.92
N PHE A 63 2.46 11.60 14.78
CA PHE A 63 3.26 11.77 15.98
C PHE A 63 2.51 12.53 17.08
N LEU A 64 2.92 12.30 18.31
CA LEU A 64 2.56 13.14 19.45
C LEU A 64 3.62 14.23 19.60
N LYS A 65 3.19 15.48 19.76
CA LYS A 65 4.06 16.64 19.97
C LYS A 65 3.70 17.30 21.29
N VAL A 66 4.62 17.26 22.25
CA VAL A 66 4.50 17.99 23.52
C VAL A 66 5.25 19.30 23.41
N THR A 67 4.55 20.40 23.72
CA THR A 67 5.12 21.75 23.68
C THR A 67 4.97 22.41 25.05
N ILE A 68 6.09 22.76 25.68
CA ILE A 68 6.17 23.65 26.84
C ILE A 68 6.52 25.04 26.31
N VAL A 69 5.53 25.92 26.31
CA VAL A 69 5.67 27.30 25.83
C VAL A 69 6.49 28.10 26.83
N ARG A 70 7.51 28.82 26.36
CA ARG A 70 8.40 29.64 27.20
C ARG A 70 8.59 31.02 26.58
N ARG A 71 9.07 31.98 27.38
CA ARG A 71 9.26 33.37 26.92
C ARG A 71 10.29 33.52 25.78
N LEU A 72 11.30 32.65 25.74
CA LEU A 72 12.40 32.73 24.77
C LEU A 72 12.25 31.67 23.67
N SER A 73 12.33 30.40 24.05
CA SER A 73 12.20 29.26 23.13
C SER A 73 11.39 28.14 23.76
N ASP A 74 10.41 27.68 23.00
CA ASP A 74 9.57 26.55 23.38
C ASP A 74 10.39 25.27 23.47
N LEU A 75 10.08 24.42 24.45
CA LEU A 75 10.60 23.06 24.49
C LEU A 75 9.61 22.16 23.78
N VAL A 76 10.06 21.53 22.70
CA VAL A 76 9.25 20.63 21.88
C VAL A 76 9.84 19.22 21.94
N LYS A 77 8.99 18.23 22.16
CA LYS A 77 9.36 16.81 22.06
C LYS A 77 8.33 16.07 21.20
N GLU A 78 8.81 15.37 20.19
CA GLU A 78 8.00 14.51 19.33
C GLU A 78 8.17 13.03 19.67
N TYR A 79 7.11 12.26 19.45
CA TYR A 79 7.09 10.80 19.53
C TYR A 79 6.31 10.23 18.33
N ASP A 80 7.01 9.56 17.42
CA ASP A 80 6.44 8.99 16.20
C ASP A 80 5.54 7.77 16.46
N LEU A 81 4.50 7.65 15.64
CA LEU A 81 3.56 6.54 15.62
C LEU A 81 3.47 5.98 14.19
N ILE A 82 3.38 4.66 14.08
CA ILE A 82 3.12 3.98 12.82
C ILE A 82 1.65 3.56 12.76
N VAL A 83 0.97 3.97 11.70
CA VAL A 83 -0.41 3.60 11.39
C VAL A 83 -0.39 2.61 10.23
N HIS A 84 -1.11 1.50 10.38
CA HIS A 84 -1.35 0.54 9.31
C HIS A 84 -2.83 0.55 8.91
N GLN A 85 -3.09 0.55 7.60
CA GLN A 85 -4.43 0.43 7.04
C GLN A 85 -4.67 -1.01 6.59
N LEU A 86 -5.57 -1.70 7.29
CA LEU A 86 -5.94 -3.07 6.98
C LEU A 86 -7.05 -3.10 5.92
N ALA A 87 -6.92 -4.01 4.96
CA ALA A 87 -7.96 -4.28 3.97
C ALA A 87 -8.36 -5.76 4.00
N THR A 88 -9.47 -6.08 3.32
CA THR A 88 -9.86 -7.45 2.99
C THR A 88 -10.44 -7.43 1.60
N TYR A 89 -9.88 -8.23 0.72
CA TYR A 89 -10.44 -8.48 -0.60
C TYR A 89 -10.98 -9.91 -0.63
N PRO A 90 -12.10 -10.16 -1.32
CA PRO A 90 -12.54 -11.52 -1.56
C PRO A 90 -11.48 -12.24 -2.41
N ASP A 91 -11.30 -13.54 -2.16
CA ASP A 91 -10.38 -14.41 -2.90
C ASP A 91 -10.98 -14.72 -4.29
N VAL A 92 -11.10 -13.69 -5.12
CA VAL A 92 -11.54 -13.82 -6.51
C VAL A 92 -10.30 -14.01 -7.38
N ASN A 93 -10.12 -15.24 -7.86
CA ASN A 93 -9.09 -15.56 -8.85
C ASN A 93 -9.64 -15.24 -10.24
N ASN A 94 -9.44 -14.00 -10.67
CA ASN A 94 -9.59 -13.63 -12.08
C ASN A 94 -8.19 -13.63 -12.68
N SER A 95 -7.89 -14.64 -13.51
CA SER A 95 -6.61 -14.65 -14.20
C SER A 95 -6.52 -13.44 -15.13
N ILE A 96 -5.34 -12.83 -15.16
CA ILE A 96 -5.06 -11.67 -15.98
C ILE A 96 -3.98 -12.07 -16.95
N LYS A 97 -4.19 -11.71 -18.22
CA LYS A 97 -3.26 -11.95 -19.31
C LYS A 97 -2.55 -10.64 -19.66
N MET A 98 -1.24 -10.71 -19.74
CA MET A 98 -0.37 -9.64 -20.20
C MET A 98 0.42 -10.14 -21.39
N GLU A 99 0.21 -9.52 -22.56
CA GLU A 99 0.78 -9.97 -23.82
C GLU A 99 1.83 -9.00 -24.35
N VAL A 100 2.93 -9.56 -24.87
CA VAL A 100 3.92 -8.88 -25.69
C VAL A 100 3.87 -9.49 -27.08
N GLY A 101 3.35 -8.72 -28.04
CA GLY A 101 3.15 -9.14 -29.42
C GLY A 101 3.88 -8.20 -30.39
N ILE A 102 4.63 -8.78 -31.31
CA ILE A 102 5.19 -8.16 -32.50
C ILE A 102 4.67 -8.98 -33.67
N GLU A 103 4.00 -8.30 -34.60
CA GLU A 103 3.39 -8.93 -35.77
C GLU A 103 4.41 -9.83 -36.50
N ASP A 104 3.97 -11.05 -36.81
CA ASP A 104 4.75 -12.11 -37.47
C ASP A 104 6.09 -12.52 -36.82
N CYS A 105 6.45 -11.96 -35.67
CA CYS A 105 7.79 -12.11 -35.09
C CYS A 105 7.78 -12.72 -33.69
N LEU A 106 6.91 -12.23 -32.80
CA LEU A 106 6.93 -12.60 -31.38
C LEU A 106 5.51 -12.52 -30.81
N HIS A 107 5.10 -13.53 -30.06
CA HIS A 107 3.86 -13.49 -29.30
C HIS A 107 4.05 -14.31 -28.03
N ILE A 108 4.15 -13.60 -26.91
CA ILE A 108 4.31 -14.16 -25.57
C ILE A 108 3.18 -13.68 -24.69
N GLU A 109 2.55 -14.61 -23.99
CA GLU A 109 1.48 -14.35 -23.02
C GLU A 109 1.99 -14.68 -21.62
N PHE A 110 1.87 -13.75 -20.68
CA PHE A 110 2.02 -14.00 -19.25
C PHE A 110 0.66 -13.95 -18.57
N GLU A 111 0.22 -15.09 -18.06
CA GLU A 111 -1.01 -15.23 -17.27
C GLU A 111 -0.66 -15.30 -15.78
N TYR A 112 -1.37 -14.56 -14.93
CA TYR A 112 -1.21 -14.63 -13.47
C TYR A 112 -2.55 -14.61 -12.72
N ASN A 113 -2.56 -15.14 -11.49
CA ASN A 113 -3.78 -15.59 -10.81
C ASN A 113 -4.69 -14.49 -10.24
N LYS A 114 -4.17 -13.31 -9.89
CA LYS A 114 -4.95 -12.22 -9.25
C LYS A 114 -4.49 -10.83 -9.69
N SER A 115 -5.37 -9.83 -9.62
CA SER A 115 -4.98 -8.40 -9.74
C SER A 115 -4.61 -7.77 -8.40
N LYS A 116 -4.90 -8.46 -7.30
CA LYS A 116 -4.73 -7.95 -5.94
C LYS A 116 -4.05 -8.99 -5.07
N TYR A 117 -2.99 -8.60 -4.38
CA TYR A 117 -2.16 -9.48 -3.56
C TYR A 117 -1.93 -8.85 -2.19
N HIS A 118 -2.00 -9.67 -1.13
CA HIS A 118 -1.55 -9.16 0.15
C HIS A 118 -0.01 -9.07 0.19
N LEU A 119 0.56 -8.25 1.08
CA LEU A 119 2.01 -7.99 1.14
C LEU A 119 2.92 -9.22 1.33
N LYS A 120 2.34 -10.37 1.68
CA LYS A 120 3.03 -11.66 1.89
C LYS A 120 2.51 -12.77 0.96
N ASP A 121 1.74 -12.41 -0.05
CA ASP A 121 1.15 -13.36 -1.00
C ASP A 121 2.21 -13.83 -2.00
N VAL A 122 1.83 -14.81 -2.83
CA VAL A 122 2.65 -15.30 -3.94
C VAL A 122 1.92 -14.99 -5.25
N ILE A 123 2.61 -14.32 -6.15
CA ILE A 123 2.14 -14.15 -7.52
C ILE A 123 2.44 -15.44 -8.25
N VAL A 124 1.38 -16.15 -8.64
CA VAL A 124 1.47 -17.42 -9.36
C VAL A 124 1.01 -17.18 -10.78
N GLY A 125 1.88 -17.50 -11.74
CA GLY A 125 1.59 -17.30 -13.14
C GLY A 125 2.30 -18.29 -14.04
N LYS A 126 2.11 -18.12 -15.33
CA LYS A 126 2.67 -18.96 -16.38
C LYS A 126 2.90 -18.13 -17.63
N ILE A 127 4.07 -18.29 -18.22
CA ILE A 127 4.42 -17.68 -19.51
C ILE A 127 4.20 -18.72 -20.60
N TYR A 128 3.58 -18.31 -21.70
CA TYR A 128 3.31 -19.12 -22.88
C TYR A 128 3.99 -18.50 -24.11
N PHE A 129 4.75 -19.30 -24.84
CA PHE A 129 5.42 -18.89 -26.07
C PHE A 129 4.56 -19.28 -27.28
N LEU A 130 3.73 -18.36 -27.78
CA LEU A 130 2.78 -18.62 -28.86
C LEU A 130 3.42 -18.48 -30.24
N LEU A 131 4.35 -17.52 -30.39
CA LEU A 131 5.16 -17.31 -31.58
C LEU A 131 6.55 -16.80 -31.16
N VAL A 132 7.60 -17.45 -31.66
CA VAL A 132 9.00 -17.03 -31.42
C VAL A 132 9.76 -17.18 -32.73
N ARG A 133 9.87 -16.09 -33.51
CA ARG A 133 10.73 -16.01 -34.71
C ARG A 133 11.97 -15.15 -34.50
N ILE A 134 11.98 -14.33 -33.44
CA ILE A 134 13.14 -13.58 -32.98
C ILE A 134 13.81 -14.37 -31.87
N LYS A 135 15.15 -14.38 -31.85
CA LYS A 135 15.90 -15.00 -30.77
C LYS A 135 15.94 -14.08 -29.56
N ILE A 136 15.47 -14.60 -28.44
CA ILE A 136 15.44 -13.90 -27.16
C ILE A 136 16.79 -14.14 -26.48
N GLN A 137 17.45 -13.07 -26.07
CA GLN A 137 18.68 -13.13 -25.30
C GLN A 137 18.36 -13.26 -23.81
N HIS A 138 17.44 -12.42 -23.32
CA HIS A 138 17.14 -12.27 -21.90
C HIS A 138 15.66 -12.00 -21.66
N MET A 139 15.08 -12.63 -20.64
CA MET A 139 13.71 -12.33 -20.20
C MET A 139 13.61 -12.28 -18.67
N GLU A 140 12.93 -11.27 -18.16
CA GLU A 140 12.72 -11.07 -16.73
C GLU A 140 11.33 -10.50 -16.41
N LEU A 141 10.86 -10.81 -15.21
CA LEU A 141 9.69 -10.18 -14.60
C LEU A 141 10.14 -9.28 -13.47
N GLN A 142 9.79 -8.01 -13.53
CA GLN A 142 10.08 -7.03 -12.48
C GLN A 142 8.82 -6.68 -11.68
N LEU A 143 8.99 -6.47 -10.38
CA LEU A 143 8.03 -5.74 -9.56
C LEU A 143 8.50 -4.29 -9.44
N ILE A 144 7.77 -3.38 -10.07
CA ILE A 144 8.08 -1.94 -10.08
C ILE A 144 7.15 -1.21 -9.13
N LYS A 145 7.71 -0.36 -8.27
CA LYS A 145 7.00 0.64 -7.49
C LYS A 145 7.16 2.00 -8.16
N LYS A 146 6.05 2.71 -8.33
CA LYS A 146 6.02 4.10 -8.77
C LYS A 146 5.45 4.96 -7.66
N GLU A 147 6.28 5.85 -7.14
CA GLU A 147 5.86 6.91 -6.21
C GLU A 147 5.65 8.19 -7.01
N ILE A 148 4.40 8.67 -7.02
CA ILE A 148 3.99 9.85 -7.78
C ILE A 148 3.64 10.92 -6.76
N THR A 149 4.36 12.05 -6.77
CA THR A 149 4.16 13.18 -5.85
C THR A 149 3.84 14.46 -6.62
N GLY A 150 3.03 15.34 -6.05
CA GLY A 150 2.69 16.64 -6.65
C GLY A 150 1.28 16.68 -7.25
N ILE A 151 0.86 17.85 -7.73
CA ILE A 151 -0.49 18.09 -8.25
C ILE A 151 -0.39 18.74 -9.62
N GLY A 152 -1.06 18.14 -10.62
CA GLY A 152 -1.13 18.68 -11.97
C GLY A 152 0.25 18.72 -12.66
N PRO A 153 0.67 19.87 -13.23
CA PRO A 153 1.90 19.95 -14.03
C PRO A 153 3.19 19.81 -13.21
N SER A 154 3.14 19.89 -11.88
CA SER A 154 4.31 19.69 -10.99
C SER A 154 4.47 18.24 -10.50
N THR A 155 3.84 17.28 -11.17
CA THR A 155 3.94 15.86 -10.81
C THR A 155 5.35 15.31 -11.08
N THR A 156 5.93 14.69 -10.06
CA THR A 156 7.20 13.97 -10.13
C THR A 156 6.91 12.49 -9.92
N THR A 157 7.52 11.62 -10.72
CA THR A 157 7.37 10.16 -10.58
C THR A 157 8.73 9.54 -10.31
N GLU A 158 8.89 8.97 -9.12
CA GLU A 158 10.03 8.12 -8.78
C GLU A 158 9.68 6.67 -9.12
N THR A 159 10.57 5.97 -9.80
CA THR A 159 10.37 4.58 -10.22
C THR A 159 11.46 3.70 -9.64
N GLU A 160 11.06 2.73 -8.82
CA GLU A 160 11.95 1.79 -8.13
C GLU A 160 11.64 0.35 -8.60
N THR A 161 12.68 -0.40 -8.99
CA THR A 161 12.54 -1.84 -9.26
C THR A 161 12.79 -2.59 -7.96
N ILE A 162 11.72 -3.05 -7.32
CA ILE A 162 11.75 -3.73 -6.01
C ILE A 162 12.24 -5.17 -6.14
N ALA A 163 11.79 -5.86 -7.19
CA ALA A 163 12.16 -7.23 -7.45
C ALA A 163 12.51 -7.40 -8.92
N LYS A 164 13.53 -8.20 -9.18
CA LYS A 164 13.93 -8.67 -10.51
C LYS A 164 13.95 -10.19 -10.47
N TYR A 165 13.07 -10.81 -11.25
CA TYR A 165 12.98 -12.26 -11.39
C TYR A 165 13.44 -12.63 -12.80
N GLU A 166 14.66 -13.09 -12.93
CA GLU A 166 15.22 -13.57 -14.19
C GLU A 166 14.58 -14.91 -14.54
N ILE A 167 13.97 -14.99 -15.72
CA ILE A 167 13.14 -16.13 -16.10
C ILE A 167 13.95 -17.10 -16.94
N MET A 168 14.68 -16.59 -17.94
CA MET A 168 15.43 -17.42 -18.85
C MET A 168 16.55 -16.65 -19.55
N ASP A 169 17.60 -17.40 -19.86
CA ASP A 169 18.65 -17.07 -20.83
C ASP A 169 18.53 -18.04 -22.02
N GLY A 170 18.30 -17.53 -23.23
CA GLY A 170 18.25 -18.34 -24.46
C GLY A 170 16.92 -18.35 -25.21
N ALA A 171 16.85 -19.17 -26.26
CA ALA A 171 15.76 -19.15 -27.25
C ALA A 171 14.66 -20.19 -26.95
N PRO A 172 13.49 -19.79 -26.41
CA PRO A 172 12.37 -20.70 -26.20
C PRO A 172 11.77 -21.13 -27.55
N VAL A 173 11.11 -22.29 -27.58
CA VAL A 173 10.38 -22.74 -28.77
C VAL A 173 8.87 -22.53 -28.62
N LYS A 174 8.20 -22.40 -29.77
CA LYS A 174 6.74 -22.29 -29.81
C LYS A 174 6.08 -23.47 -29.09
N GLY A 175 5.14 -23.17 -28.20
CA GLY A 175 4.40 -24.15 -27.41
C GLY A 175 5.01 -24.44 -26.03
N GLU A 176 6.23 -23.97 -25.75
CA GLU A 176 6.79 -24.04 -24.40
C GLU A 176 6.05 -23.14 -23.42
N SER A 177 6.19 -23.48 -22.14
CA SER A 177 5.67 -22.65 -21.07
C SER A 177 6.50 -22.73 -19.80
N ILE A 178 6.63 -21.61 -19.10
CA ILE A 178 7.44 -21.50 -17.88
C ILE A 178 6.53 -21.09 -16.71
N PRO A 179 6.42 -21.89 -15.65
CA PRO A 179 5.68 -21.50 -14.45
C PRO A 179 6.45 -20.44 -13.65
N ILE A 180 5.74 -19.44 -13.13
CA ILE A 180 6.29 -18.34 -12.36
C ILE A 180 5.70 -18.34 -10.94
N ARG A 181 6.58 -18.19 -9.94
CA ARG A 181 6.20 -18.01 -8.52
C ARG A 181 7.06 -16.91 -7.90
N LEU A 182 6.48 -15.72 -7.76
CA LEU A 182 7.15 -14.57 -7.14
C LEU A 182 6.61 -14.36 -5.72
N PHE A 183 7.45 -14.58 -4.72
CA PHE A 183 7.11 -14.46 -3.30
C PHE A 183 7.25 -13.00 -2.82
N LEU A 184 6.15 -12.33 -2.50
CA LEU A 184 6.19 -10.91 -2.11
C LEU A 184 6.80 -10.68 -0.72
N ALA A 185 6.74 -11.69 0.15
CA ALA A 185 7.23 -11.59 1.53
C ALA A 185 8.73 -11.31 1.65
N GLY A 186 9.53 -11.61 0.62
CA GLY A 186 10.98 -11.36 0.62
C GLY A 186 11.37 -9.92 0.26
N TYR A 187 10.42 -9.09 -0.17
CA TYR A 187 10.67 -7.75 -0.68
C TYR A 187 10.06 -6.63 0.19
N ASP A 188 9.34 -7.00 1.26
CA ASP A 188 8.67 -6.09 2.20
C ASP A 188 7.96 -4.88 1.54
N PRO A 189 7.07 -5.09 0.54
CA PRO A 189 6.38 -4.00 -0.12
C PRO A 189 5.39 -3.30 0.82
N THR A 190 5.10 -2.04 0.55
CA THR A 190 3.99 -1.30 1.16
C THR A 190 2.67 -1.54 0.41
N PRO A 191 1.51 -1.26 1.01
CA PRO A 191 0.24 -1.27 0.28
C PRO A 191 0.23 -0.25 -0.87
N THR A 192 -0.58 -0.52 -1.88
CA THR A 192 -0.92 0.48 -2.90
C THR A 192 -1.67 1.63 -2.23
N MET A 193 -1.18 2.84 -2.43
CA MET A 193 -1.77 4.08 -1.91
C MET A 193 -2.21 4.92 -3.11
N ARG A 194 -3.51 5.19 -3.25
CA ARG A 194 -4.04 5.98 -4.36
C ARG A 194 -4.50 7.34 -3.87
N ASP A 195 -4.01 8.39 -4.51
CA ASP A 195 -4.43 9.78 -4.33
C ASP A 195 -4.53 10.21 -2.86
N VAL A 196 -3.51 9.85 -2.06
CA VAL A 196 -3.47 10.10 -0.62
C VAL A 196 -3.51 11.60 -0.38
N ASN A 197 -4.63 12.05 0.17
CA ASN A 197 -4.97 13.46 0.33
C ASN A 197 -4.74 14.32 -0.94
N LYS A 198 -4.85 13.71 -2.13
CA LYS A 198 -4.49 14.32 -3.43
C LYS A 198 -3.04 14.84 -3.51
N LYS A 199 -2.12 14.32 -2.70
CA LYS A 199 -0.71 14.74 -2.66
C LYS A 199 0.23 13.75 -3.32
N PHE A 200 -0.02 12.46 -3.13
CA PHE A 200 0.82 11.42 -3.70
C PHE A 200 0.09 10.10 -3.92
N SER A 201 0.70 9.23 -4.72
CA SER A 201 0.30 7.84 -4.93
C SER A 201 1.52 6.92 -4.88
N VAL A 202 1.33 5.70 -4.38
CA VAL A 202 2.30 4.59 -4.44
C VAL A 202 1.63 3.44 -5.16
N ARG A 203 2.11 3.12 -6.37
CA ARG A 203 1.50 2.13 -7.28
C ARG A 203 2.50 1.03 -7.62
N TYR A 204 2.00 -0.18 -7.84
CA TYR A 204 2.82 -1.36 -8.10
C TYR A 204 2.48 -1.96 -9.46
N PHE A 205 3.50 -2.33 -10.22
CA PHE A 205 3.36 -2.86 -11.57
C PHE A 205 4.17 -4.13 -11.71
N LEU A 206 3.59 -5.13 -12.38
CA LEU A 206 4.35 -6.21 -12.97
C LEU A 206 4.82 -5.74 -14.33
N ASN A 207 6.13 -5.83 -14.57
CA ASN A 207 6.77 -5.44 -15.82
C ASN A 207 7.47 -6.65 -16.42
N LEU A 208 6.92 -7.21 -17.49
CA LEU A 208 7.57 -8.26 -18.26
C LEU A 208 8.52 -7.58 -19.25
N VAL A 209 9.81 -7.90 -19.17
CA VAL A 209 10.86 -7.32 -20.00
C VAL A 209 11.52 -8.43 -20.80
N LEU A 210 11.72 -8.17 -22.10
CA LEU A 210 12.42 -9.05 -23.02
C LEU A 210 13.50 -8.25 -23.76
N VAL A 211 14.64 -8.88 -23.99
CA VAL A 211 15.75 -8.37 -24.79
C VAL A 211 16.11 -9.43 -25.82
N ASP A 212 16.25 -9.04 -27.08
CA ASP A 212 16.68 -9.93 -28.16
C ASP A 212 18.19 -9.83 -28.44
N GLU A 213 18.70 -10.67 -29.35
CA GLU A 213 20.13 -10.66 -29.74
C GLU A 213 20.59 -9.35 -30.41
N GLU A 214 19.68 -8.45 -30.79
CA GLU A 214 19.99 -7.13 -31.37
C GLU A 214 19.91 -6.00 -30.32
N ASP A 215 19.89 -6.34 -29.03
CA ASP A 215 19.71 -5.42 -27.90
C ASP A 215 18.37 -4.63 -27.93
N ARG A 216 17.39 -5.07 -28.72
CA ARG A 216 16.06 -4.44 -28.75
C ARG A 216 15.28 -4.86 -27.51
N ARG A 217 14.70 -3.87 -26.82
CA ARG A 217 13.97 -4.07 -25.57
C ARG A 217 12.47 -3.98 -25.78
N TYR A 218 11.76 -5.04 -25.39
CA TYR A 218 10.30 -5.10 -25.39
C TYR A 218 9.82 -5.19 -23.95
N PHE A 219 8.77 -4.46 -23.62
CA PHE A 219 8.21 -4.53 -22.28
C PHE A 219 6.71 -4.31 -22.27
N LYS A 220 6.04 -4.94 -21.30
CA LYS A 220 4.64 -4.70 -20.99
C LYS A 220 4.48 -4.56 -19.49
N GLN A 221 3.75 -3.52 -19.09
CA GLN A 221 3.46 -3.23 -17.69
C GLN A 221 1.98 -3.37 -17.42
N GLN A 222 1.63 -4.03 -16.32
CA GLN A 222 0.28 -4.12 -15.81
C GLN A 222 0.25 -3.81 -14.31
N GLU A 223 -0.68 -2.95 -13.89
CA GLU A 223 -0.81 -2.59 -12.48
C GLU A 223 -1.37 -3.76 -11.66
N ILE A 224 -0.80 -3.96 -10.48
CA ILE A 224 -1.35 -4.83 -9.43
C ILE A 224 -1.61 -4.00 -8.16
N ILE A 225 -2.57 -4.44 -7.35
CA ILE A 225 -2.90 -3.79 -6.09
C ILE A 225 -2.31 -4.61 -4.93
N LEU A 226 -1.42 -3.99 -4.17
CA LEU A 226 -0.89 -4.57 -2.94
C LEU A 226 -1.71 -4.08 -1.74
N TRP A 227 -2.01 -4.97 -0.80
CA TRP A 227 -2.83 -4.62 0.37
C TRP A 227 -2.37 -5.31 1.65
N ARG A 228 -2.63 -4.69 2.79
CA ARG A 228 -2.27 -5.25 4.11
C ARG A 228 -3.40 -6.12 4.65
N LYS A 229 -3.13 -7.42 4.77
CA LYS A 229 -4.09 -8.38 5.34
C LYS A 229 -4.23 -8.20 6.85
N ALA A 230 -5.46 -8.17 7.34
CA ALA A 230 -5.74 -8.15 8.76
C ALA A 230 -5.21 -9.41 9.47
N PRO A 231 -4.55 -9.30 10.65
CA PRO A 231 -4.16 -10.46 11.45
C PRO A 231 -5.38 -11.30 11.80
N GLU A 232 -5.23 -12.63 11.82
CA GLU A 232 -6.35 -13.55 12.13
C GLU A 232 -7.01 -13.27 13.49
N LYS A 233 -6.22 -12.87 14.49
CA LYS A 233 -6.72 -12.51 15.84
C LYS A 233 -7.73 -11.35 15.79
N LEU A 234 -7.51 -10.35 14.93
CA LEU A 234 -8.45 -9.23 14.74
C LEU A 234 -9.70 -9.64 13.95
N ARG A 235 -9.59 -10.59 13.00
CA ARG A 235 -10.76 -11.09 12.25
C ARG A 235 -11.76 -11.80 13.18
N LYS A 236 -11.27 -12.55 14.17
CA LYS A 236 -12.11 -13.21 15.19
C LYS A 236 -12.80 -12.22 16.12
N GLN A 237 -12.14 -11.12 16.48
CA GLN A 237 -12.77 -10.07 17.29
C GLN A 237 -13.86 -9.30 16.54
N ARG A 238 -13.68 -8.99 15.24
CA ARG A 238 -14.72 -8.29 14.44
C ARG A 238 -15.95 -9.15 14.17
N THR A 239 -15.77 -10.46 13.94
CA THR A 239 -16.88 -11.41 13.79
C THR A 239 -17.68 -11.56 15.08
N ASN A 240 -17.01 -11.63 16.23
CA ASN A 240 -17.67 -11.68 17.54
C ASN A 240 -18.42 -10.38 17.88
N PHE A 241 -17.96 -9.22 17.40
CA PHE A 241 -18.71 -7.96 17.57
C PHE A 241 -19.96 -7.90 16.68
N HIS A 242 -19.92 -8.40 15.45
CA HIS A 242 -21.12 -8.47 14.59
C HIS A 242 -22.17 -9.46 15.12
N GLN A 243 -21.75 -10.64 15.61
CA GLN A 243 -22.69 -11.62 16.20
C GLN A 243 -23.36 -11.15 17.50
N ARG A 244 -22.79 -10.16 18.21
CA ARG A 244 -23.43 -9.58 19.40
C ARG A 244 -24.50 -8.55 19.09
N PHE A 245 -24.56 -8.03 17.86
CA PHE A 245 -25.56 -7.04 17.43
C PHE A 245 -26.64 -7.62 16.52
N GLU A 246 -26.47 -8.85 16.03
CA GLU A 246 -27.54 -9.59 15.35
C GLU A 246 -27.90 -10.84 16.17
N SER A 247 -28.87 -10.70 17.07
CA SER A 247 -29.69 -11.81 17.54
C SER A 247 -31.16 -11.38 17.48
N PRO A 248 -32.10 -12.28 17.12
CA PRO A 248 -33.41 -11.89 16.59
C PRO A 248 -34.37 -11.53 17.72
N GLU A 249 -35.11 -10.43 17.56
CA GLU A 249 -36.29 -10.20 18.39
C GLU A 249 -37.29 -11.34 18.22
N SER A 250 -37.68 -11.84 19.37
CA SER A 250 -38.51 -13.00 19.67
C SER A 250 -39.87 -12.99 18.98
N GLN A 251 -40.26 -14.16 18.47
CA GLN A 251 -41.65 -14.53 18.23
C GLN A 251 -42.47 -14.28 19.51
N ALA A 252 -43.26 -13.21 19.54
CA ALA A 252 -44.31 -13.03 20.52
C ALA A 252 -45.57 -13.73 19.99
N SER A 253 -45.92 -14.82 20.66
CA SER A 253 -47.18 -15.55 20.54
C SER A 253 -48.37 -14.61 20.75
N ALA A 254 -49.26 -14.53 19.75
CA ALA A 254 -50.53 -13.86 19.85
C ALA A 254 -51.52 -14.76 20.63
N GLU A 255 -51.79 -14.42 21.89
CA GLU A 255 -52.99 -14.89 22.58
C GLU A 255 -54.13 -13.90 22.29
N GLN A 256 -55.20 -14.41 21.66
CA GLN A 256 -56.47 -13.73 21.51
C GLN A 256 -57.28 -13.82 22.82
N PRO A 257 -58.03 -12.79 23.22
CA PRO A 257 -59.03 -12.97 24.27
C PRO A 257 -60.37 -13.41 23.66
N GLU A 258 -60.90 -14.54 24.15
CA GLU A 258 -62.33 -14.85 24.06
C GLU A 258 -63.08 -14.24 25.26
N MET A 259 -64.22 -13.60 24.94
CA MET A 259 -65.36 -13.14 25.75
C MET A 259 -65.13 -12.48 27.12
#